data_AF-A0A2N2PEG4-F1
#
_entry.id   AF-A0A2N2PEG4-F1
#
_cell.length_a   1.000
_cell.length_b   1.000
_cell.length_c   1.000
_cell.angle_alpha   90.00
_cell.angle_beta   90.00
_cell.angle_gamma   90.00
#
_symmetry.space_group_name_H-M   'P 1'
#
loop_
_entity.id
_entity.type
_entity.pdbx_description
1 polymer ?
#
loop_
_entity_poly.entity_id
_entity_poly.type
_entity_poly.pdbx_seq_one_letter_code
_entity_poly.pdbx_strand_id
1 'polypeptide(L)'
;MLETQIFFVTAVDHRIQNARSIVEAARIDREQLKAAAEIAWKQYQVFVDDDPRWINPNAPWERVQAFYTQRDRLRINAELAEEAAYKAWQILNRAQANLLSLLED
;
A
#
# COMPACT_ATOMS: atom_id res chain seq x y z
N MET A 1 -39.33 11.06 27.29
CA MET A 1 -39.10 10.14 26.14
C MET A 1 -38.47 10.82 24.93
N LEU A 2 -38.58 12.14 24.72
CA LEU A 2 -37.91 12.86 23.62
C LEU A 2 -36.38 12.94 23.74
N GLU A 3 -35.84 13.11 24.95
CA GLU A 3 -34.38 13.26 25.15
C GLU A 3 -33.60 11.99 24.75
N THR A 4 -34.12 10.80 25.05
CA THR A 4 -33.47 9.52 24.71
C THR A 4 -33.41 9.29 23.20
N GLN A 5 -34.41 9.77 22.45
CA GLN A 5 -34.47 9.66 20.99
C GLN A 5 -33.45 10.59 20.30
N ILE A 6 -33.26 11.81 20.82
CA ILE A 6 -32.31 12.78 20.26
C ILE A 6 -30.85 12.34 20.51
N PHE A 7 -30.55 11.78 21.67
CA PHE A 7 -29.22 11.22 21.99
C PHE A 7 -28.85 10.03 21.10
N PHE A 8 -29.81 9.17 20.73
CA PHE A 8 -29.54 8.01 19.86
C PHE A 8 -29.22 8.43 18.42
N VAL A 9 -30.01 9.36 17.85
CA VAL A 9 -29.80 9.85 16.47
C VAL A 9 -28.43 10.54 16.33
N THR A 10 -28.09 11.41 17.28
CA THR A 10 -26.78 12.09 17.29
C THR A 10 -25.61 11.13 17.42
N ALA A 11 -25.71 10.09 18.26
CA ALA A 11 -24.66 9.09 18.41
C ALA A 11 -24.44 8.24 17.14
N VAL A 12 -25.51 7.89 16.42
CA VAL A 12 -25.44 7.16 15.15
C VAL A 12 -24.79 8.03 14.06
N ASP A 13 -25.21 9.29 13.95
CA ASP A 13 -24.61 10.24 13.00
C ASP A 13 -23.10 10.43 13.26
N HIS A 14 -22.69 10.55 14.52
CA HIS A 14 -21.26 10.64 14.88
C HIS A 14 -20.47 9.37 14.49
N ARG A 15 -21.05 8.18 14.67
CA ARG A 15 -20.40 6.91 14.28
C ARG A 15 -20.22 6.80 12.76
N ILE A 16 -21.24 7.18 12.00
CA ILE A 16 -21.18 7.17 10.53
C ILE A 16 -20.12 8.16 10.03
N GLN A 17 -20.07 9.37 10.58
CA GLN A 17 -19.05 10.37 10.19
C GLN A 17 -17.64 9.90 10.53
N ASN A 18 -17.43 9.29 11.70
CA ASN A 18 -16.14 8.71 12.05
C ASN A 18 -15.74 7.59 11.08
N ALA A 19 -16.66 6.68 10.74
CA ALA A 19 -16.39 5.61 9.79
C ALA A 19 -16.04 6.13 8.39
N ARG A 20 -16.69 7.20 7.91
CA ARG A 20 -16.32 7.88 6.66
C ARG A 20 -14.90 8.44 6.71
N SER A 21 -14.53 9.09 7.81
CA SER A 21 -13.17 9.61 8.01
C SER A 21 -12.11 8.50 7.97
N ILE A 22 -12.39 7.36 8.60
CA ILE A 22 -11.49 6.19 8.59
C ILE A 22 -11.33 5.61 7.17
N VAL A 23 -12.42 5.51 6.41
CA VAL A 23 -12.36 5.08 5.00
C VAL A 23 -11.48 6.01 4.18
N GLU A 24 -11.64 7.32 4.36
CA GLU A 24 -10.88 8.31 3.61
C GLU A 24 -9.39 8.27 3.97
N ALA A 25 -9.05 8.16 5.25
CA ALA A 25 -7.67 7.98 5.69
C ALA A 25 -7.05 6.69 5.09
N ALA A 26 -7.76 5.56 5.17
CA ALA A 26 -7.30 4.30 4.61
C ALA A 26 -7.15 4.34 3.08
N ARG A 27 -7.98 5.15 2.38
CA ARG A 27 -7.87 5.37 0.94
C ARG A 27 -6.58 6.11 0.61
N ILE A 28 -6.30 7.20 1.32
CA ILE A 28 -5.07 7.99 1.14
C ILE A 28 -3.83 7.12 1.40
N ASP A 29 -3.80 6.39 2.52
CA ASP A 29 -2.68 5.50 2.85
C ASP A 29 -2.45 4.44 1.77
N ARG A 30 -3.53 3.84 1.27
CA ARG A 30 -3.48 2.85 0.19
C ARG A 30 -2.96 3.44 -1.11
N GLU A 31 -3.36 4.65 -1.47
CA GLU A 31 -2.85 5.35 -2.66
C GLU A 31 -1.36 5.65 -2.54
N GLN A 32 -0.92 6.14 -1.38
CA GLN A 32 0.50 6.42 -1.12
C GLN A 32 1.36 5.15 -1.16
N LEU A 33 0.94 4.08 -0.48
CA LEU A 33 1.70 2.82 -0.43
C LEU A 33 1.71 2.12 -1.79
N LYS A 34 0.62 2.20 -2.55
CA LYS A 34 0.60 1.70 -3.94
C LYS A 34 1.60 2.45 -4.81
N ALA A 35 1.62 3.79 -4.74
CA ALA A 35 2.59 4.59 -5.49
C ALA A 35 4.04 4.27 -5.08
N ALA A 36 4.30 4.05 -3.78
CA ALA A 36 5.61 3.64 -3.30
C ALA A 36 6.04 2.26 -3.84
N ALA A 37 5.12 1.28 -3.88
CA ALA A 37 5.38 -0.02 -4.47
C ALA A 37 5.69 0.06 -5.98
N GLU A 38 4.91 0.84 -6.73
CA GLU A 38 5.16 1.09 -8.16
C GLU A 38 6.53 1.72 -8.41
N ILE A 39 6.93 2.69 -7.58
CA ILE A 39 8.26 3.31 -7.65
C ILE A 39 9.36 2.29 -7.36
N ALA A 40 9.21 1.45 -6.34
CA ALA A 40 10.19 0.44 -5.98
C ALA A 40 10.37 -0.61 -7.10
N TRP A 41 9.28 -1.08 -7.70
CA TRP A 41 9.33 -1.97 -8.86
C TRP A 41 9.98 -1.31 -10.07
N LYS A 42 9.68 -0.04 -10.33
CA LYS A 42 10.32 0.71 -11.41
C LYS A 42 11.83 0.85 -11.18
N GLN A 43 12.27 1.13 -9.96
CA GLN A 43 13.70 1.19 -9.62
C GLN A 43 14.38 -0.17 -9.83
N TYR A 44 13.75 -1.25 -9.39
CA TYR A 44 14.23 -2.60 -9.65
C TYR A 44 14.37 -2.90 -11.15
N GLN A 45 13.33 -2.59 -11.94
CA GLN A 45 13.31 -2.85 -13.37
C GLN A 45 14.40 -2.07 -14.11
N VAL A 46 14.51 -0.76 -13.84
CA VAL A 46 15.58 0.08 -14.41
C VAL A 46 16.96 -0.48 -14.05
N PHE A 47 17.15 -0.94 -12.81
CA PHE A 47 18.43 -1.56 -12.43
C PHE A 47 18.70 -2.88 -13.15
N VAL A 48 17.69 -3.71 -13.39
CA VAL A 48 17.84 -4.97 -14.14
C VAL A 48 18.23 -4.72 -15.60
N ASP A 49 17.71 -3.65 -16.21
CA ASP A 49 18.05 -3.25 -17.58
C ASP A 49 19.54 -2.85 -17.71
N ASP A 50 20.19 -2.47 -16.60
CA ASP A 50 21.61 -2.13 -16.52
C ASP A 50 22.54 -3.34 -16.25
N ASP A 51 22.10 -4.59 -16.50
CA ASP A 51 22.95 -5.76 -16.31
C ASP A 51 24.27 -5.60 -17.08
N PRO A 52 25.45 -5.69 -16.39
CA PRO A 52 26.74 -5.43 -17.01
C PRO A 52 27.04 -6.38 -18.19
N ARG A 53 26.36 -7.53 -18.25
CA ARG A 53 26.51 -8.52 -19.33
C ARG A 53 25.79 -8.12 -20.61
N TRP A 54 24.80 -7.23 -20.55
CA TRP A 54 24.19 -6.65 -21.75
C TRP A 54 25.18 -5.76 -22.52
N ILE A 55 26.06 -5.08 -21.79
CA ILE A 55 27.08 -4.19 -22.36
C ILE A 55 28.36 -4.95 -22.70
N ASN A 56 28.80 -5.83 -21.80
CA ASN A 56 29.99 -6.65 -21.99
C ASN A 56 29.69 -8.10 -21.54
N PRO A 57 29.48 -9.04 -22.49
CA PRO A 57 29.24 -10.44 -22.16
C PRO A 57 30.34 -11.08 -21.31
N ASN A 58 31.57 -10.55 -21.37
CA ASN A 58 32.73 -10.99 -20.60
C ASN A 58 33.00 -10.07 -19.40
N ALA A 59 31.97 -9.42 -18.84
CA ALA A 59 32.11 -8.61 -17.65
C ALA A 59 32.78 -9.42 -16.51
N PRO A 60 33.74 -8.83 -15.77
CA PRO A 60 34.40 -9.52 -14.67
C PRO A 60 33.39 -10.07 -13.67
N TRP A 61 33.65 -11.27 -13.16
CA TRP A 61 32.74 -11.96 -12.26
C TRP A 61 32.40 -11.13 -11.01
N GLU A 62 33.37 -10.41 -10.46
CA GLU A 62 33.20 -9.55 -9.29
C GLU A 62 32.15 -8.45 -9.55
N ARG A 63 32.14 -7.89 -10.77
CA ARG A 63 31.17 -6.88 -11.19
C ARG A 63 29.77 -7.47 -11.33
N VAL A 64 29.68 -8.67 -11.89
CA VAL A 64 28.40 -9.40 -12.05
C VAL A 64 27.84 -9.80 -10.68
N GLN A 65 28.69 -10.25 -9.75
CA GLN A 65 28.28 -10.61 -8.39
C GLN A 65 27.80 -9.40 -7.58
N ALA A 66 28.50 -8.25 -7.69
CA ALA A 66 28.08 -7.01 -7.07
C ALA A 66 26.71 -6.54 -7.62
N PHE A 67 26.51 -6.65 -8.94
CA PHE A 67 25.23 -6.38 -9.59
C PHE A 67 24.11 -7.27 -9.02
N TYR A 68 24.30 -8.59 -8.95
CA TYR A 68 23.28 -9.49 -8.41
C TYR A 68 22.92 -9.21 -6.96
N THR A 69 23.92 -8.88 -6.13
CA THR A 69 23.67 -8.51 -4.73
C THR A 69 22.77 -7.27 -4.64
N GLN A 70 23.03 -6.26 -5.46
CA GLN A 70 22.23 -5.03 -5.46
C GLN A 70 20.85 -5.27 -6.09
N ARG A 71 20.77 -6.05 -7.16
CA ARG A 71 19.51 -6.47 -7.79
C ARG A 71 18.59 -7.14 -6.77
N ASP A 72 19.14 -8.08 -5.99
CA ASP A 72 18.35 -8.84 -5.02
C ASP A 72 17.87 -7.95 -3.86
N ARG A 73 18.68 -6.98 -3.43
CA ARG A 73 18.25 -5.96 -2.45
C ARG A 73 17.10 -5.11 -2.97
N LEU A 74 17.18 -4.63 -4.22
CA LEU A 74 16.12 -3.84 -4.84
C LEU A 74 14.84 -4.66 -5.02
N ARG A 75 14.96 -5.93 -5.40
CA ARG A 75 13.83 -6.86 -5.48
C ARG A 75 13.13 -7.02 -4.13
N ILE A 76 13.88 -7.30 -3.07
CA ILE A 76 13.34 -7.45 -1.71
C ILE A 76 12.63 -6.17 -1.27
N ASN A 77 13.21 -5.00 -1.56
CA ASN A 77 12.57 -3.72 -1.25
C ASN A 77 11.23 -3.55 -1.99
N ALA A 78 11.18 -3.90 -3.28
CA ALA A 78 9.94 -3.85 -4.05
C ALA A 78 8.89 -4.85 -3.54
N GLU A 79 9.30 -6.08 -3.20
CA GLU A 79 8.43 -7.09 -2.58
C GLU A 79 7.85 -6.61 -1.24
N LEU A 80 8.65 -5.97 -0.38
CA LEU A 80 8.19 -5.41 0.89
C LEU A 80 7.22 -4.23 0.71
N ALA A 81 7.47 -3.37 -0.28
CA ALA A 81 6.59 -2.25 -0.59
C ALA A 81 5.23 -2.76 -1.15
N GLU A 82 5.25 -3.78 -2.01
CA GLU A 82 4.06 -4.47 -2.52
C GLU A 82 3.23 -5.07 -1.37
N GLU A 83 3.89 -5.75 -0.43
CA GLU A 83 3.23 -6.33 0.73
C GLU A 83 2.55 -5.26 1.59
N ALA A 84 3.21 -4.11 1.80
CA ALA A 84 2.63 -2.98 2.52
C ALA A 84 1.42 -2.39 1.79
N ALA A 85 1.49 -2.24 0.46
CA ALA A 85 0.37 -1.79 -0.36
C ALA A 85 -0.82 -2.76 -0.30
N TYR A 86 -0.55 -4.06 -0.32
CA TYR A 86 -1.57 -5.09 -0.17
C TYR A 86 -2.26 -5.03 1.19
N LYS A 87 -1.49 -4.89 2.28
CA LYS A 87 -2.04 -4.70 3.63
C LYS A 87 -2.93 -3.45 3.72
N ALA A 88 -2.51 -2.34 3.12
CA ALA A 88 -3.31 -1.11 3.08
C ALA A 88 -4.63 -1.29 2.32
N TRP A 89 -4.62 -2.08 1.23
CA TRP A 89 -5.85 -2.48 0.54
C TRP A 89 -6.80 -3.29 1.43
N GLN A 90 -6.28 -4.24 2.22
CA GLN A 90 -7.10 -5.00 3.16
C GLN A 90 -7.72 -4.09 4.25
N ILE A 91 -6.95 -3.12 4.76
CA ILE A 91 -7.44 -2.14 5.74
C ILE A 91 -8.57 -1.30 5.16
N LEU A 92 -8.40 -0.79 3.92
CA LEU A 92 -9.44 -0.03 3.24
C LEU A 92 -10.73 -0.85 3.05
N ASN A 93 -10.62 -2.10 2.57
CA ASN A 93 -11.78 -2.97 2.41
C ASN A 93 -12.52 -3.19 3.74
N ARG A 94 -11.78 -3.39 4.84
CA ARG A 94 -12.37 -3.54 6.17
C ARG A 94 -13.07 -2.26 6.63
N ALA A 95 -12.47 -1.10 6.39
CA ALA A 95 -13.09 0.18 6.72
C ALA A 95 -14.39 0.41 5.93
N GLN A 96 -14.39 0.07 4.64
CA GLN A 96 -15.57 0.16 3.78
C GLN A 96 -16.69 -0.78 4.22
N ALA A 97 -16.35 -2.03 4.56
CA ALA A 97 -17.32 -3.00 5.08
C ALA A 97 -17.95 -2.53 6.40
N ASN A 98 -17.14 -1.97 7.31
CA ASN A 98 -17.65 -1.40 8.56
C ASN A 98 -18.59 -0.21 8.32
N LEU A 99 -18.25 0.69 7.38
CA LEU A 99 -19.12 1.81 7.02
C LEU A 99 -20.43 1.32 6.42
N LEU A 100 -20.39 0.32 5.52
CA LEU A 100 -21.59 -0.25 4.92
C LEU A 100 -22.52 -0.83 6.00
N SER A 101 -21.98 -1.61 6.93
CA SER A 101 -22.76 -2.15 8.06
C SER A 101 -23.44 -1.06 8.88
N LEU A 102 -22.79 0.09 9.11
CA LEU A 102 -23.39 1.21 9.85
C LEU A 102 -24.45 1.99 9.07
N LEU A 103 -24.49 1.85 7.74
CA LEU A 103 -25.49 2.48 6.87
C LEU A 103 -26.70 1.58 6.64
N GLU A 104 -26.55 0.27 6.86
CA GLU A 104 -27.61 -0.75 6.73
C GLU A 104 -28.33 -1.04 8.06
N ASP A 105 -27.72 -0.70 9.20
CA ASP A 105 -28.29 -0.74 10.57
C ASP A 105 -29.22 0.45 10.86
#